data_AF-A0A1E3Q7D8-F1
#
_entry.id   AF-A0A1E3Q7D8-F1
#
_cell.length_a   1.000
_cell.length_b   1.000
_cell.length_c   1.000
_cell.angle_alpha   90.00
_cell.angle_beta   90.00
_cell.angle_gamma   90.00
#
_symmetry.space_group_name_H-M   'P 1'
#
loop_
_entity.id
_entity.type
_entity.pdbx_description
1 polymer ?
#
loop_
_entity_poly.entity_id
_entity_poly.type
_entity_poly.pdbx_seq_one_letter_code
_entity_poly.pdbx_strand_id
1 'polypeptide(L)' 'MLAPSTLIFISHFTRERIESQDISIIHKSSEHMLADILTKALSKTIFERLRDALDIA' A
#
# COMPACT_ATOMS: atom_id res chain seq x y z
N MET A 1 -18.61 -3.51 -0.21
CA MET A 1 -18.42 -2.90 -1.54
C MET A 1 -18.65 -1.40 -1.38
N LEU A 2 -17.68 -0.54 -1.71
CA LEU A 2 -17.83 0.91 -1.54
C LEU A 2 -18.86 1.46 -2.55
N ALA A 3 -19.60 2.50 -2.16
CA ALA A 3 -20.52 3.16 -3.07
C ALA A 3 -19.75 3.82 -4.23
N PRO A 4 -20.31 3.90 -5.45
CA PRO A 4 -19.64 4.53 -6.59
C PRO A 4 -19.17 5.97 -6.32
N SER A 5 -19.95 6.73 -5.54
CA SER A 5 -19.61 8.09 -5.11
C SER A 5 -18.34 8.15 -4.27
N THR A 6 -18.09 7.14 -3.43
CA THR A 6 -16.89 7.05 -2.59
C THR A 6 -15.63 6.81 -3.43
N LEU A 7 -15.72 6.01 -4.49
CA LEU A 7 -14.59 5.75 -5.39
C LEU A 7 -14.15 7.01 -6.14
N ILE A 8 -15.13 7.80 -6.61
CA ILE A 8 -14.88 9.09 -7.25
C ILE A 8 -14.17 10.04 -6.28
N PHE A 9 -14.68 10.14 -5.05
CA PHE A 9 -14.08 10.99 -4.03
C PHE A 9 -12.62 10.62 -3.74
N ILE A 10 -12.32 9.33 -3.52
CA ILE A 10 -10.95 8.87 -3.23
C ILE A 10 -10.01 9.21 -4.38
N SER A 11 -10.45 9.03 -5.63
CA SER A 11 -9.64 9.33 -6.82
C SER A 11 -9.32 10.83 -6.92
N HIS A 12 -10.31 11.69 -6.75
CA HIS A 12 -10.11 13.15 -6.79
C HIS A 12 -9.23 13.64 -5.64
N PHE A 13 -9.52 13.20 -4.41
CA PHE A 13 -8.71 13.54 -3.23
C PHE A 13 -7.25 13.14 -3.41
N THR A 14 -7.00 11.91 -3.88
CA THR A 14 -5.64 11.40 -4.09
C THR A 14 -4.92 12.22 -5.17
N ARG A 15 -5.60 12.54 -6.28
CA ARG A 15 -5.03 13.37 -7.35
C ARG A 15 -4.64 14.76 -6.84
N GLU A 16 -5.54 15.42 -6.12
CA GLU A 16 -5.27 16.74 -5.54
C GLU A 16 -4.03 16.73 -4.63
N ARG A 17 -3.86 15.69 -3.80
CA ARG A 17 -2.67 15.58 -2.92
C ARG A 17 -1.38 15.31 -3.67
N ILE A 18 -1.44 14.67 -4.84
CA ILE A 18 -0.27 14.48 -5.70
C ILE A 18 0.11 15.81 -6.36
N GLU A 19 -0.88 16.54 -6.87
CA GLU A 19 -0.68 17.84 -7.53
C GLU A 19 -0.13 18.90 -6.55
N SER A 20 -0.56 18.87 -5.28
CA SER A 20 -0.01 19.71 -4.22
C SER A 20 1.38 19.27 -3.72
N GLN A 21 1.90 18.14 -4.22
CA GLN A 21 3.16 17.51 -3.77
C GLN A 21 3.15 17.03 -2.32
N ASP A 22 1.99 16.93 -1.67
CA ASP A 22 1.84 16.37 -0.33
C ASP A 22 2.10 14.85 -0.31
N ILE A 23 1.83 14.17 -1.44
CA ILE A 23 2.00 12.72 -1.61
C ILE A 23 2.75 12.44 -2.92
N SER A 24 3.69 11.50 -2.87
CA SER A 24 4.28 10.89 -4.07
C SER A 24 3.88 9.42 -4.18
N ILE A 25 3.56 8.96 -5.39
CA ILE A 25 3.24 7.56 -5.66
C ILE A 25 4.41 6.92 -6.39
N ILE A 26 4.98 5.89 -5.79
CA ILE A 26 6.06 5.09 -6.37
C ILE A 26 5.56 3.66 -6.49
N HIS A 27 5.62 3.10 -7.70
CA HIS A 27 5.32 1.68 -7.87
C HIS A 27 6.41 0.83 -7.20
N LYS A 28 5.98 -0.13 -6.37
CA LYS A 28 6.85 -1.08 -5.69
C LYS A 28 6.25 -2.47 -5.86
N SER A 29 7.06 -3.46 -6.24
CA SER A 29 6.56 -4.84 -6.30
C SER A 29 6.11 -5.27 -4.91
N SER A 30 5.06 -6.12 -4.84
CA SER A 30 4.51 -6.61 -3.56
C SER A 30 5.57 -7.25 -2.66
N GLU A 31 6.58 -7.84 -3.29
CA GLU A 31 7.74 -8.44 -2.65
C GLU A 31 8.55 -7.48 -1.77
N HIS A 32 8.42 -6.18 -2.02
CA HIS A 32 9.12 -5.13 -1.30
C HIS A 32 8.16 -4.17 -0.59
N MET A 33 6.85 -4.39 -0.63
CA MET A 33 5.85 -3.61 0.10
C MET A 33 5.76 -4.08 1.57
N LEU A 34 6.73 -3.70 2.40
CA LEU A 34 6.84 -4.17 3.81
C LEU A 34 5.54 -4.04 4.62
N ALA A 35 4.76 -2.97 4.41
CA ALA A 35 3.48 -2.75 5.09
C ALA A 35 2.43 -3.85 4.81
N ASP A 36 2.60 -4.62 3.75
CA ASP A 36 1.72 -5.74 3.42
C ASP A 36 1.69 -6.79 4.52
N ILE A 37 2.78 -6.94 5.29
CA ILE A 37 2.85 -7.88 6.42
C ILE A 37 1.79 -7.60 7.50
N LEU A 38 1.39 -6.34 7.65
CA LEU A 38 0.43 -5.90 8.66
C LEU A 38 -1.00 -5.76 8.12
N THR A 39 -1.15 -5.71 6.79
CA THR A 39 -2.40 -5.25 6.15
C THR A 39 -3.01 -6.28 5.21
N LYS A 40 -2.27 -7.30 4.79
CA LYS A 40 -2.73 -8.32 3.84
C LYS A 40 -2.64 -9.72 4.43
N ALA A 41 -3.54 -10.59 3.98
CA ALA A 41 -3.41 -12.03 4.17
C ALA A 41 -2.37 -12.57 3.18
N LEU A 42 -1.15 -12.81 3.66
CA LEU A 42 -0.01 -13.25 2.83
C LEU A 42 0.19 -14.77 2.92
N SER A 43 0.76 -15.35 1.87
CA SER A 43 1.29 -16.70 1.96
C SER A 43 2.49 -16.72 2.91
N LYS A 44 2.73 -17.87 3.55
CA LYS A 44 3.81 -18.04 4.52
C LYS A 44 5.18 -17.58 3.97
N THR A 45 5.49 -17.96 2.73
CA THR A 45 6.76 -17.60 2.07
C THR A 45 6.95 -16.08 1.91
N ILE A 46 5.89 -15.36 1.54
CA ILE A 46 5.96 -13.90 1.38
C ILE A 46 6.06 -13.23 2.76
N PHE A 47 5.30 -13.73 3.74
CA PHE A 47 5.36 -13.23 5.12
C PHE A 47 6.75 -13.36 5.73
N GLU A 48 7.37 -14.55 5.65
CA GLU A 48 8.70 -14.80 6.20
C GLU A 48 9.74 -13.87 5.57
N ARG A 49 9.73 -13.74 4.23
CA ARG A 49 10.64 -12.80 3.54
C ARG A 49 10.45 -11.35 4.00
N LEU A 50 9.20 -10.87 4.11
CA LEU A 50 8.94 -9.49 4.54
C LEU A 50 9.30 -9.27 6.01
N ARG A 51 9.11 -10.28 6.87
CA ARG A 51 9.54 -10.25 8.28
C ARG A 51 11.06 -10.13 8.39
N ASP A 52 11.79 -10.96 7.64
CA ASP A 52 13.26 -10.93 7.66
C ASP A 52 13.77 -9.57 7.13
N ALA A 53 13.08 -8.97 6.16
CA ALA A 53 13.38 -7.62 5.66
C ALA A 53 13.05 -6.48 6.64
N LEU A 54 12.29 -6.73 7.72
CA LEU A 54 12.07 -5.77 8.81
C LEU A 54 13.16 -5.82 9.88
N ASP A 55 14.08 -6.79 9.81
CA ASP A 55 15.15 -7.01 10.81
C ASP A 55 14.60 -7.21 12.24
N ILE A 56 13.40 -7.80 12.34
CA ILE A 56 12.78 -8.15 13.62
C ILE A 56 13.06 -9.63 13.85
N ALA A 57 14.08 -9.90 14.67
CA ALA A 57 14.49 -11.25 15.09
C ALA A 57 13.44 -11.93 15.99
#